data_AF-A0AAW7PGW5-F1
#
_entry.id   AF-A0AAW7PGW5-F1
#
_cell.length_a   1.000
_cell.length_b   1.000
_cell.length_c   1.000
_cell.angle_alpha   90.00
_cell.angle_beta   90.00
_cell.angle_gamma   90.00
#
_symmetry.space_group_name_H-M   'P 1'
#
loop_
_entity.id
_entity.type
_entity.pdbx_description
1 polymer ?
#
loop_
_entity_poly.entity_id
_entity_poly.type
_entity_poly.pdbx_seq_one_letter_code
_entity_poly.pdbx_strand_id
1 'polypeptide(L)'
;MLLYVIIASIINIFLIVVGTKFLSSLTILGFIFIIYLFPIILNLILSVLAILKKHVKPTYCFIFPAISLIAYIIIGLFLKGSSVWTSFIQKNTITSGEMYIKINNSLIEPSQIVFVALLYFLVEYISIKVMERMVKKNGNN
;
A
#
# COMPACT_ATOMS: atom_id res chain seq x y z
N MET A 1 7.66 5.44 18.41
CA MET A 1 6.50 4.85 17.72
C MET A 1 5.55 5.93 17.21
N LEU A 2 5.01 6.79 18.09
CA LEU A 2 4.07 7.85 17.72
C LEU A 2 4.51 8.71 16.51
N LEU A 3 5.76 9.17 16.49
CA LEU A 3 6.30 9.94 15.36
C LEU A 3 6.19 9.20 14.02
N TYR A 4 6.52 7.90 13.97
CA TYR A 4 6.44 7.10 12.74
C TYR A 4 5.00 6.87 12.29
N VAL A 5 4.08 6.73 13.25
CA VAL A 5 2.64 6.68 12.96
C VAL A 5 2.16 7.99 12.34
N ILE A 6 2.58 9.14 12.88
CA ILE A 6 2.27 10.45 12.31
C ILE A 6 2.81 10.57 10.88
N ILE A 7 4.07 10.18 10.65
CA ILE A 7 4.69 10.19 9.32
C ILE A 7 3.92 9.28 8.36
N ALA A 8 3.60 8.04 8.77
CA ALA A 8 2.82 7.10 7.97
C ALA A 8 1.48 7.70 7.58
N SER A 9 0.76 8.30 8.53
CA SER A 9 -0.54 8.91 8.28
C SER A 9 -0.44 10.08 7.30
N ILE A 10 0.51 11.00 7.48
CA ILE A 10 0.69 12.15 6.57
C ILE A 10 0.98 11.68 5.15
N ILE A 11 1.89 10.71 4.98
CA ILE A 11 2.24 10.20 3.65
C ILE A 11 1.05 9.47 3.02
N ASN A 12 0.33 8.64 3.78
CA ASN A 12 -0.86 7.97 3.25
C ASN A 12 -1.98 8.97 2.89
N ILE A 13 -2.17 10.05 3.65
CA ILE A 13 -3.08 11.14 3.29
C ILE A 13 -2.66 11.78 1.97
N PHE A 14 -1.36 12.03 1.79
CA PHE A 14 -0.83 12.53 0.53
C PHE A 14 -1.10 11.55 -0.63
N LEU A 15 -0.93 10.24 -0.44
CA LEU A 15 -1.27 9.24 -1.45
C LEU A 15 -2.76 9.22 -1.78
N ILE A 16 -3.65 9.45 -0.81
CA ILE A 16 -5.09 9.59 -1.06
C ILE A 16 -5.33 10.77 -2.01
N VAL A 17 -4.71 11.92 -1.76
CA VAL A 17 -4.84 13.09 -2.63
C VAL A 17 -4.29 12.81 -4.03
N VAL A 18 -3.09 12.24 -4.14
CA VAL A 18 -2.49 11.91 -5.44
C VAL A 18 -3.34 10.89 -6.20
N GLY A 19 -3.71 9.79 -5.55
CA GLY A 19 -4.46 8.68 -6.14
C GLY A 19 -5.90 9.03 -6.55
N THR A 20 -6.46 10.13 -6.03
CA THR A 20 -7.82 10.57 -6.37
C THR A 20 -7.82 11.81 -7.27
N LYS A 21 -7.10 12.88 -6.91
CA LYS A 21 -7.14 14.17 -7.63
C LYS A 21 -6.29 14.17 -8.90
N PHE A 22 -5.20 13.42 -8.91
CA PHE A 22 -4.27 13.40 -10.05
C PHE A 22 -4.41 12.16 -10.92
N LEU A 23 -5.46 11.35 -10.70
CA LEU A 23 -5.65 10.06 -11.37
C LEU A 23 -5.63 10.16 -12.90
N SER A 24 -6.22 11.20 -13.48
CA SER A 24 -6.26 11.42 -14.95
C SER A 24 -4.86 11.55 -15.58
N SER A 25 -3.89 12.01 -14.80
CA SER A 25 -2.51 12.21 -15.22
C SER A 25 -1.63 10.98 -14.95
N LEU A 26 -2.11 10.00 -14.20
CA LEU A 26 -1.37 8.79 -13.88
C LEU A 26 -1.42 7.78 -15.04
N THR A 27 -0.32 7.06 -15.22
CA THR A 27 -0.29 5.83 -16.01
C THR A 27 -0.83 4.67 -15.16
N ILE A 28 -1.24 3.56 -15.79
CA ILE A 28 -1.62 2.35 -15.05
C ILE A 28 -0.52 1.86 -14.09
N LEU A 29 0.74 1.93 -14.52
CA LEU A 29 1.89 1.57 -13.69
C LEU A 29 2.08 2.54 -12.52
N GLY A 30 1.91 3.84 -12.74
CA GLY A 30 1.96 4.84 -11.68
C GLY A 30 0.86 4.64 -10.65
N PHE A 31 -0.34 4.28 -11.11
CA PHE A 31 -1.44 3.94 -10.21
C PHE A 31 -1.13 2.69 -9.38
N ILE A 32 -0.73 1.58 -10.02
CA ILE A 32 -0.31 0.34 -9.34
C ILE A 32 0.80 0.60 -8.32
N PHE A 33 1.76 1.45 -8.67
CA PHE A 33 2.83 1.85 -7.76
C PHE A 33 2.25 2.52 -6.51
N ILE A 34 1.37 3.51 -6.67
CA ILE A 34 0.77 4.26 -5.56
C ILE A 34 -0.07 3.37 -4.65
N ILE A 35 -0.88 2.47 -5.22
CA ILE A 35 -1.86 1.69 -4.44
C ILE A 35 -1.34 0.34 -3.95
N TYR A 36 -0.26 -0.21 -4.50
CA TYR A 36 0.27 -1.51 -4.06
C TYR A 36 1.71 -1.42 -3.58
N LEU A 37 2.61 -0.93 -4.42
CA LEU A 37 4.05 -1.07 -4.18
C LEU A 37 4.60 -0.03 -3.19
N PHE A 38 4.22 1.23 -3.34
CA PHE A 38 4.69 2.32 -2.49
C PHE A 38 4.27 2.16 -1.03
N PRO A 39 3.02 1.79 -0.69
CA PRO A 39 2.63 1.56 0.70
C PRO A 39 3.44 0.44 1.35
N ILE A 40 3.74 -0.64 0.62
CA ILE A 40 4.62 -1.71 1.10
C ILE A 40 6.00 -1.14 1.43
N ILE A 41 6.64 -0.43 0.49
CA ILE A 41 7.98 0.15 0.69
C ILE A 41 7.98 1.08 1.91
N LEU A 42 6.97 1.94 2.03
CA LEU A 42 6.84 2.86 3.16
C LEU A 42 6.73 2.11 4.50
N ASN A 43 5.86 1.10 4.58
CA ASN A 43 5.66 0.30 5.78
C ASN A 43 6.97 -0.35 6.20
N LEU A 44 7.69 -0.97 5.27
CA LEU A 44 8.97 -1.60 5.52
C LEU A 44 10.02 -0.62 6.06
N ILE A 45 10.17 0.55 5.43
CA ILE A 45 11.13 1.57 5.87
C ILE A 45 10.80 2.03 7.29
N LEU A 46 9.53 2.30 7.58
CA LEU A 46 9.11 2.77 8.90
C LEU A 46 9.30 1.69 9.97
N SER A 47 9.03 0.43 9.65
CA SER A 47 9.25 -0.71 10.55
C SER A 47 10.73 -0.91 10.86
N VAL A 48 11.59 -0.88 9.85
CA VAL A 48 13.05 -0.95 10.02
C VAL A 48 13.54 0.17 10.93
N LEU A 49 13.09 1.42 10.69
CA LEU A 49 13.47 2.56 11.51
C LEU A 49 12.96 2.44 12.95
N ALA A 50 11.72 1.98 13.15
CA ALA A 50 11.12 1.83 14.46
C ALA A 50 11.78 0.71 15.29
N ILE A 51 12.08 -0.43 14.67
CA ILE A 51 12.69 -1.58 15.34
C ILE A 51 14.17 -1.31 15.62
N LEU A 52 14.95 -0.91 14.62
CA LEU A 52 16.40 -0.78 14.77
C LEU A 52 16.84 0.46 15.56
N LYS A 53 16.18 1.61 15.37
CA LYS A 53 16.62 2.87 16.02
C LYS A 53 15.94 3.16 17.35
N LYS A 54 14.78 2.57 17.62
CA LYS A 54 13.96 2.87 18.81
C LYS A 54 13.58 1.63 19.63
N HIS A 55 14.10 0.44 19.27
CA HIS A 55 13.87 -0.82 19.97
C HIS A 55 12.39 -1.12 20.23
N VAL A 56 11.51 -0.71 19.30
CA VAL A 56 10.07 -0.95 19.41
C VAL A 56 9.80 -2.44 19.20
N LYS A 57 8.87 -3.01 19.97
CA LYS A 57 8.43 -4.41 19.76
C LYS A 57 7.92 -4.56 18.32
N PRO A 58 8.39 -5.56 17.56
CA PRO A 58 8.03 -5.71 16.15
C PRO A 58 6.51 -5.82 15.90
N THR A 59 5.76 -6.38 16.85
CA THR A 59 4.29 -6.50 16.76
C THR A 59 3.57 -5.15 16.60
N TYR A 60 4.14 -4.05 17.09
CA TYR A 60 3.52 -2.73 16.91
C TYR A 60 3.62 -2.23 15.47
N CYS A 61 4.53 -2.77 14.65
CA CYS A 61 4.74 -2.32 13.27
C CYS A 61 3.58 -2.71 12.34
N PHE A 62 2.72 -3.65 12.75
CA PHE A 62 1.48 -3.96 12.02
C PHE A 62 0.49 -2.80 11.96
N ILE A 63 0.72 -1.70 12.71
CA ILE A 63 -0.07 -0.48 12.54
C ILE A 63 0.16 0.18 11.17
N PHE A 64 1.35 0.05 10.57
CA PHE A 64 1.66 0.67 9.28
C PHE A 64 0.84 0.08 8.12
N PRO A 65 0.81 -1.26 7.91
CA PRO A 65 -0.07 -1.84 6.90
C PRO A 65 -1.56 -1.61 7.20
N ALA A 66 -1.96 -1.47 8.48
CA ALA A 66 -3.33 -1.09 8.81
C ALA A 66 -3.68 0.33 8.33
N ILE A 67 -2.80 1.31 8.55
CA ILE A 67 -2.98 2.69 8.07
C ILE A 67 -3.04 2.72 6.54
N SER A 68 -2.15 1.99 5.86
CA SER A 68 -2.17 1.89 4.40
C SER A 68 -3.42 1.21 3.86
N LEU A 69 -3.93 0.18 4.52
CA LEU A 69 -5.20 -0.46 4.14
C LEU A 69 -6.38 0.51 4.28
N ILE A 70 -6.43 1.30 5.36
CA ILE A 70 -7.44 2.34 5.54
C ILE A 70 -7.35 3.36 4.40
N ALA A 71 -6.14 3.81 4.06
CA ALA A 71 -5.92 4.74 2.96
C ALA A 71 -6.37 4.18 1.60
N TYR A 72 -6.06 2.92 1.32
CA TYR A 72 -6.54 2.19 0.14
C TYR A 72 -8.07 2.17 0.07
N ILE A 73 -8.73 1.83 1.18
CA ILE A 73 -10.21 1.81 1.25
C ILE A 73 -10.77 3.21 0.99
N ILE A 74 -10.19 4.26 1.58
CA ILE A 74 -10.61 5.64 1.36
C ILE A 74 -10.47 6.03 -0.12
N ILE A 75 -9.34 5.73 -0.77
CA ILE A 75 -9.15 5.94 -2.21
C ILE A 75 -10.26 5.23 -2.99
N GLY A 76 -10.51 3.96 -2.68
CA GLY A 76 -11.54 3.17 -3.32
C GLY A 76 -12.94 3.78 -3.18
N LEU A 77 -13.28 4.31 -2.00
CA LEU A 77 -14.54 5.01 -1.76
C LEU A 77 -14.66 6.31 -2.56
N PHE A 78 -13.60 7.11 -2.66
CA PHE A 78 -13.59 8.32 -3.48
C PHE A 78 -13.72 8.04 -4.98
N LEU A 79 -13.11 6.95 -5.45
CA LEU A 79 -13.12 6.60 -6.87
C LEU A 79 -14.39 5.86 -7.30
N LYS A 80 -15.09 5.18 -6.37
CA LYS A 80 -16.30 4.41 -6.66
C LYS A 80 -17.37 5.29 -7.33
N GLY A 81 -17.76 4.93 -8.55
CA GLY A 81 -18.79 5.64 -9.31
C GLY A 81 -18.37 7.02 -9.83
N SER A 82 -17.10 7.41 -9.66
CA SER A 82 -16.60 8.67 -10.21
C SER A 82 -16.36 8.58 -11.71
N SER A 83 -16.64 9.65 -12.45
CA SER A 83 -16.34 9.74 -13.88
C SER A 83 -14.84 9.60 -14.16
N VAL A 84 -13.99 10.12 -13.27
CA VAL A 84 -12.53 10.03 -13.37
C VAL A 84 -12.05 8.58 -13.36
N TRP A 85 -12.60 7.75 -12.48
CA TRP A 85 -12.28 6.32 -12.42
C TRP A 85 -12.72 5.58 -13.69
N THR A 86 -13.93 5.85 -14.16
CA THR A 86 -14.46 5.27 -15.42
C THR A 86 -13.57 5.64 -16.61
N SER A 87 -13.19 6.91 -16.75
CA SER A 87 -12.29 7.36 -17.81
C SER A 87 -10.89 6.77 -17.67
N PHE A 88 -10.38 6.61 -16.45
CA PHE A 88 -9.10 5.96 -16.20
C PHE A 88 -9.10 4.48 -16.63
N ILE A 89 -10.15 3.72 -16.30
CA ILE A 89 -10.30 2.33 -16.76
C ILE A 89 -10.36 2.29 -18.28
N GLN A 90 -11.20 3.11 -18.92
CA GLN A 90 -11.35 3.11 -20.38
C GLN A 90 -10.04 3.43 -21.10
N LYS A 91 -9.29 4.43 -20.61
CA LYS A 91 -7.98 4.81 -21.17
C LYS A 91 -6.93 3.71 -21.08
N ASN A 92 -6.95 2.93 -19.99
CA ASN A 92 -5.90 1.94 -19.70
C ASN A 92 -6.31 0.49 -20.01
N THR A 93 -7.57 0.25 -20.36
CA THR A 93 -8.03 -1.04 -20.88
C THR A 93 -7.57 -1.15 -22.33
N ILE A 94 -6.46 -1.87 -22.54
CA ILE A 94 -5.94 -2.14 -23.87
C ILE A 94 -6.60 -3.42 -24.38
N THR A 95 -7.36 -3.31 -25.47
CA THR A 95 -7.78 -4.44 -26.31
C THR A 95 -6.83 -4.51 -27.51
N SER A 96 -5.88 -5.44 -27.49
CA SER A 96 -5.03 -5.73 -28.67
C SER A 96 -4.99 -7.23 -28.92
N GLY A 97 -5.62 -7.68 -30.01
CA GLY A 97 -5.75 -9.11 -30.33
C GLY A 97 -6.47 -9.89 -29.22
N GLU A 98 -5.83 -10.94 -28.71
CA GLU A 98 -6.36 -11.80 -27.64
C GLU A 98 -5.97 -11.35 -26.21
N MET A 99 -5.14 -10.31 -26.06
CA MET A 99 -4.73 -9.82 -24.73
C MET A 99 -5.72 -8.78 -24.22
N TYR A 100 -6.41 -9.12 -23.12
CA TYR A 100 -7.38 -8.26 -22.45
C TYR A 100 -6.95 -8.00 -21.00
N ILE A 101 -6.46 -6.78 -20.72
CA ILE A 101 -6.18 -6.35 -19.34
C ILE A 101 -7.46 -5.72 -18.78
N LYS A 102 -8.25 -6.53 -18.06
CA LYS A 102 -9.45 -6.04 -17.36
C LYS A 102 -9.06 -5.44 -16.01
N ILE A 103 -9.17 -4.13 -15.89
CA ILE A 103 -9.09 -3.47 -14.58
C ILE A 103 -10.41 -3.73 -13.84
N ASN A 104 -10.32 -4.09 -12.56
CA ASN A 104 -11.53 -4.30 -11.77
C ASN A 104 -12.34 -3.00 -11.69
N ASN A 105 -13.65 -3.09 -11.87
CA ASN A 105 -14.53 -1.92 -11.88
C ASN A 105 -14.60 -1.22 -10.52
N SER A 106 -14.26 -1.92 -9.44
CA SER A 106 -14.30 -1.36 -8.09
C SER A 106 -13.13 -1.83 -7.22
N LEU A 107 -12.39 -0.87 -6.68
CA LEU A 107 -11.29 -1.11 -5.74
C LEU A 107 -11.78 -1.62 -4.37
N ILE A 108 -13.04 -1.36 -4.04
CA ILE A 108 -13.64 -1.74 -2.76
C ILE A 108 -14.41 -3.07 -2.82
N GLU A 109 -14.26 -3.85 -3.90
CA GLU A 109 -14.79 -5.20 -3.91
C GLU A 109 -14.17 -6.03 -2.77
N PRO A 110 -14.95 -6.88 -2.07
CA PRO A 110 -14.45 -7.63 -0.93
C PRO A 110 -13.21 -8.47 -1.26
N SER A 111 -13.18 -9.13 -2.42
CA SER A 111 -12.03 -9.91 -2.89
C SER A 111 -10.77 -9.04 -3.04
N GLN A 112 -10.93 -7.83 -3.55
CA GLN A 112 -9.83 -6.89 -3.77
C GLN A 112 -9.29 -6.34 -2.45
N ILE A 113 -10.17 -6.01 -1.50
CA ILE A 113 -9.77 -5.56 -0.16
C ILE A 113 -9.01 -6.68 0.57
N VAL A 114 -9.51 -7.92 0.50
CA VAL A 114 -8.83 -9.08 1.10
C VAL A 114 -7.45 -9.29 0.46
N PHE A 115 -7.35 -9.19 -0.86
CA PHE A 115 -6.07 -9.28 -1.56
C PHE A 115 -5.06 -8.22 -1.07
N VAL A 116 -5.47 -6.95 -0.99
CA VAL A 116 -4.60 -5.85 -0.53
C VAL A 116 -4.20 -6.01 0.93
N ALA A 117 -5.15 -6.41 1.79
CA ALA A 117 -4.87 -6.68 3.19
C ALA A 117 -3.83 -7.80 3.33
N LEU A 118 -4.02 -8.92 2.63
CA LEU A 118 -3.05 -10.01 2.64
C LEU A 118 -1.69 -9.54 2.12
N LEU A 119 -1.65 -8.80 1.02
CA LEU A 119 -0.41 -8.29 0.44
C LEU A 119 0.36 -7.42 1.44
N TYR A 120 -0.28 -6.41 2.03
CA TYR A 120 0.39 -5.49 2.95
C TYR A 120 0.84 -6.18 4.24
N PHE A 121 -0.02 -7.00 4.84
CA PHE A 121 0.29 -7.65 6.12
C PHE A 121 1.27 -8.81 5.98
N LEU A 122 1.19 -9.59 4.89
CA LEU A 122 2.10 -10.72 4.68
C LEU A 122 3.53 -10.24 4.41
N VAL A 123 3.69 -9.20 3.57
CA VAL A 123 5.02 -8.64 3.30
C VAL A 123 5.62 -8.02 4.56
N GLU A 124 4.82 -7.33 5.35
CA GLU A 124 5.24 -6.78 6.65
C GLU A 124 5.66 -7.91 7.61
N TYR A 125 4.85 -8.96 7.72
CA TYR A 125 5.14 -10.13 8.57
C TYR A 125 6.46 -10.80 8.18
N ILE A 126 6.65 -11.10 6.89
CA ILE A 126 7.88 -11.72 6.38
C ILE A 126 9.08 -10.83 6.72
N SER A 127 8.95 -9.53 6.51
CA SER A 127 10.05 -8.57 6.73
C SER A 127 10.43 -8.47 8.20
N ILE A 128 9.45 -8.45 9.10
CA ILE A 128 9.68 -8.53 10.55
C ILE A 128 10.42 -9.83 10.90
N LYS A 129 10.01 -10.99 10.35
CA LYS A 129 10.67 -12.27 10.61
C LYS A 129 12.11 -12.30 10.09
N VAL A 130 12.37 -11.70 8.94
CA VAL A 130 13.74 -11.57 8.41
C VAL A 130 14.59 -10.68 9.32
N MET A 131 14.05 -9.54 9.77
CA MET A 131 14.74 -8.65 10.73
C MET A 131 15.05 -9.34 12.07
N GLU A 132 14.08 -10.04 12.67
CA GLU A 132 14.28 -10.78 13.91
C GLU A 132 15.41 -11.83 13.78
N ARG A 133 15.49 -12.51 12.64
CA ARG A 133 16.57 -13.49 12.36
C ARG A 133 17.93 -12.82 12.23
N MET A 134 18.02 -11.67 11.55
CA MET A 134 19.28 -10.94 11.39
C MET A 134 19.82 -10.41 12.72
N VAL A 135 18.95 -9.88 13.58
CA VAL A 135 19.36 -9.38 14.92
C VAL A 135 19.87 -10.53 15.79
N LYS A 136 19.17 -11.67 15.82
CA LYS A 136 19.62 -12.86 16.58
C LYS A 136 20.97 -13.40 16.11
N LYS A 137 21.23 -13.40 14.79
CA LYS A 137 22.51 -13.85 14.23
C LYS A 137 23.67 -12.94 14.66
N ASN A 138 23.46 -11.63 14.69
CA ASN A 138 24.51 -10.66 15.00
C ASN A 138 24.80 -10.50 16.51
N GLY A 139 23.85 -10.82 17.38
CA GLY A 139 24.04 -10.76 18.84
C GLY A 139 24.67 -12.01 19.47
N ASN A 140 24.92 -13.06 18.68
CA ASN A 140 25.55 -14.31 19.11
C ASN A 140 27.02 -14.44 18.63
N ASN A 141 27.61 -13.34 18.13
CA ASN A 141 29.04 -13.20 17.84
C ASN A 141 29.67 -12.27 18.87
#